data_AF-A0A1H2WKB8-F1
#
_entry.id   AF-A0A1H2WKB8-F1
#
_cell.length_a   1.000
_cell.length_b   1.000
_cell.length_c   1.000
_cell.angle_alpha   90.00
_cell.angle_beta   90.00
_cell.angle_gamma   90.00
#
_symmetry.space_group_name_H-M   'P 1'
#
loop_
_entity.id
_entity.type
_entity.pdbx_description
1 polymer ?
#
loop_
_entity_poly.entity_id
_entity_poly.type
_entity_poly.pdbx_seq_one_letter_code
_entity_poly.pdbx_strand_id
1 'polypeptide(L)'
;MTSLRGAITGGIIALVCAGGAFAQEAPDRAAALAAWDDIHTVVSHPRCTNCHVGPAGVPLWEGLGHEEAADQAPVHGMNILADESRIGAETMPCRTCHISAASENNVPHAPPMIADAWRLPPIEMAWKGKTSAEICVQLRDPDSNGAFTPEDLSDHLRTSAFVAWGFDPGAGRAAAPGSIPKMQEALAIWVAGGTPCAGDPHP
;
A
#
# COMPACT_ATOMS: atom_id res chain seq x y z
N MET A 1 -4.28 84.39 15.22
CA MET A 1 -4.08 82.96 15.52
C MET A 1 -4.14 82.20 14.22
N THR A 2 -3.02 81.57 13.92
CA THR A 2 -2.59 80.87 12.69
C THR A 2 -3.42 79.62 12.42
N SER A 3 -3.80 79.36 11.16
CA SER A 3 -4.22 78.02 10.73
C SER A 3 -3.46 77.66 9.45
N LEU A 4 -2.47 76.79 9.62
CA LEU A 4 -1.64 76.21 8.56
C LEU A 4 -2.42 75.08 7.88
N ARG A 5 -2.54 75.14 6.56
CA ARG A 5 -2.95 74.01 5.71
C ARG A 5 -1.73 73.09 5.50
N GLY A 6 -1.76 71.90 6.09
CA GLY A 6 -0.79 70.83 5.81
C GLY A 6 -1.38 69.81 4.84
N ALA A 7 -0.78 69.69 3.65
CA ALA A 7 -1.07 68.62 2.71
C ALA A 7 -0.34 67.34 3.18
N ILE A 8 -1.09 66.25 3.35
CA ILE A 8 -0.53 64.94 3.75
C ILE A 8 -0.21 64.18 2.46
N THR A 9 1.08 64.04 2.19
CA THR A 9 1.62 63.18 1.13
C THR A 9 1.52 61.72 1.60
N GLY A 10 0.63 60.94 0.99
CA GLY A 10 0.50 59.51 1.26
C GLY A 10 1.66 58.72 0.66
N GLY A 11 2.58 58.23 1.48
CA GLY A 11 3.60 57.25 1.10
C GLY A 11 3.06 55.83 1.22
N ILE A 12 3.01 55.10 0.10
CA ILE A 12 2.75 53.66 0.08
C ILE A 12 4.04 52.95 0.51
N ILE A 13 4.04 52.37 1.72
CA ILE A 13 5.09 51.44 2.16
C ILE A 13 4.69 50.06 1.64
N ALA A 14 5.32 49.64 0.54
CA ALA A 14 5.25 48.26 0.07
C ALA A 14 6.12 47.39 0.99
N LEU A 15 5.50 46.71 1.95
CA LEU A 15 6.15 45.71 2.78
C LEU A 15 6.37 44.46 1.93
N VAL A 16 7.58 44.28 1.42
CA VAL A 16 8.00 43.06 0.74
C VAL A 16 8.20 41.97 1.79
N CYS A 17 7.18 41.12 1.96
CA CYS A 17 7.32 39.88 2.72
C CYS A 17 8.22 38.92 1.92
N ALA A 18 9.52 38.97 2.19
CA ALA A 18 10.45 37.91 1.79
C ALA A 18 10.13 36.66 2.63
N GLY A 19 9.14 35.89 2.18
CA GLY A 19 8.91 34.55 2.67
C GLY A 19 10.10 33.69 2.29
N GLY A 20 10.96 33.38 3.25
CA GLY A 20 12.02 32.39 3.06
C GLY A 20 11.36 31.07 2.67
N ALA A 21 11.63 30.60 1.45
CA ALA A 21 11.34 29.24 1.06
C ALA A 21 12.26 28.34 1.88
N PHE A 22 11.73 27.76 2.97
CA PHE A 22 12.39 26.64 3.62
C PHE A 22 12.30 25.47 2.65
N ALA A 23 13.40 25.15 1.98
CA ALA A 23 13.52 23.89 1.27
C ALA A 23 13.37 22.78 2.32
N GLN A 24 12.34 21.95 2.19
CA GLN A 24 12.18 20.77 3.03
C GLN A 24 13.31 19.81 2.67
N GLU A 25 14.26 19.63 3.58
CA GLU A 25 15.40 18.74 3.37
C GLU A 25 14.88 17.32 3.18
N ALA A 26 15.38 16.63 2.14
CA ALA A 26 15.00 15.25 1.88
C ALA A 26 15.34 14.40 3.11
N PRO A 27 14.52 13.38 3.46
CA PRO A 27 14.83 12.47 4.55
C PRO A 27 16.23 11.88 4.37
N ASP A 28 17.00 11.78 5.45
CA ASP A 28 18.27 11.09 5.39
C ASP A 28 18.06 9.58 5.14
N ARG A 29 19.13 8.90 4.70
CA ARG A 29 19.08 7.47 4.38
C ARG A 29 18.61 6.61 5.55
N ALA A 30 18.92 6.99 6.79
CA ALA A 30 18.54 6.21 7.97
C ALA A 30 17.02 6.29 8.19
N ALA A 31 16.43 7.48 8.04
CA ALA A 31 14.98 7.67 8.09
C ALA A 31 14.26 6.88 6.98
N ALA A 32 14.80 6.87 5.77
CA ALA A 32 14.23 6.12 4.65
C ALA A 32 14.32 4.60 4.84
N LEU A 33 15.41 4.08 5.42
CA LEU A 33 15.52 2.66 5.78
C LEU A 33 14.57 2.27 6.93
N ALA A 34 14.38 3.14 7.92
CA ALA A 34 13.39 2.91 8.97
C ALA A 34 11.96 2.87 8.39
N ALA A 35 11.65 3.76 7.45
CA ALA A 35 10.38 3.73 6.73
C ALA A 35 10.21 2.45 5.89
N TRP A 36 11.30 1.92 5.32
CA TRP A 36 11.28 0.61 4.67
C TRP A 36 10.93 -0.52 5.65
N ASP A 37 11.43 -0.49 6.89
CA ASP A 37 11.07 -1.51 7.89
C ASP A 37 9.58 -1.50 8.23
N ASP A 38 8.98 -0.31 8.30
CA ASP A 38 7.52 -0.15 8.46
C ASP A 38 6.75 -0.70 7.26
N ILE A 39 7.20 -0.39 6.03
CA ILE A 39 6.64 -0.94 4.78
C ILE A 39 6.71 -2.46 4.78
N HIS A 40 7.90 -3.00 5.08
CA HIS A 40 8.17 -4.43 5.10
C HIS A 40 7.24 -5.17 6.06
N THR A 41 7.04 -4.62 7.27
CA THR A 41 6.14 -5.18 8.29
C THR A 41 4.72 -5.41 7.74
N VAL A 42 4.23 -4.52 6.89
CA VAL A 42 2.92 -4.65 6.23
C VAL A 42 2.96 -5.65 5.09
N VAL A 43 3.88 -5.49 4.12
CA VAL A 43 3.88 -6.31 2.89
C VAL A 43 4.27 -7.77 3.14
N SER A 44 4.98 -8.06 4.23
CA SER A 44 5.28 -9.43 4.68
C SER A 44 4.13 -10.06 5.48
N HIS A 45 3.15 -9.28 5.92
CA HIS A 45 2.02 -9.78 6.71
C HIS A 45 1.14 -10.74 5.88
N PRO A 46 0.51 -11.77 6.49
CA PRO A 46 -0.35 -12.70 5.76
C PRO A 46 -1.50 -12.06 4.97
N ARG A 47 -2.00 -10.88 5.37
CA ARG A 47 -2.98 -10.13 4.54
C ARG A 47 -2.46 -9.75 3.16
N CYS A 48 -1.16 -9.53 3.01
CA CYS A 48 -0.52 -9.20 1.75
C CYS A 48 0.03 -10.46 1.07
N THR A 49 0.76 -11.32 1.79
CA THR A 49 1.41 -12.51 1.22
C THR A 49 0.44 -13.63 0.82
N ASN A 50 -0.81 -13.59 1.31
CA ASN A 50 -1.87 -14.47 0.82
C ASN A 50 -2.37 -14.09 -0.58
N CYS A 51 -2.11 -12.85 -1.05
CA CYS A 51 -2.33 -12.40 -2.43
C CYS A 51 -1.02 -12.37 -3.24
N HIS A 52 0.08 -11.95 -2.63
CA HIS A 52 1.43 -11.94 -3.21
C HIS A 52 2.13 -13.29 -2.96
N VAL A 53 1.55 -14.31 -3.58
CA VAL A 53 1.82 -15.73 -3.34
C VAL A 53 3.21 -16.15 -3.78
N GLY A 54 3.56 -17.42 -3.56
CA GLY A 54 4.80 -18.00 -4.07
C GLY A 54 4.68 -18.54 -5.50
N PRO A 55 5.70 -19.26 -6.00
CA PRO A 55 5.75 -19.79 -7.37
C PRO A 55 4.61 -20.72 -7.77
N ALA A 56 3.88 -21.29 -6.81
CA ALA A 56 2.70 -22.09 -7.08
C ALA A 56 1.54 -21.28 -7.68
N GLY A 57 1.53 -19.95 -7.51
CA GLY A 57 0.52 -19.09 -8.10
C GLY A 57 -0.88 -19.28 -7.50
N VAL A 58 -1.00 -19.83 -6.28
CA VAL A 58 -2.28 -20.10 -5.61
C VAL A 58 -2.41 -19.24 -4.35
N PRO A 59 -3.51 -18.47 -4.17
CA PRO A 59 -3.76 -17.69 -2.96
C PRO A 59 -3.91 -18.56 -1.72
N LEU A 60 -3.62 -17.98 -0.57
CA LEU A 60 -3.54 -18.68 0.72
C LEU A 60 -4.49 -18.08 1.76
N TRP A 61 -4.69 -18.80 2.86
CA TRP A 61 -5.40 -18.38 4.09
C TRP A 61 -4.51 -18.52 5.33
N GLU A 62 -3.19 -18.53 5.15
CA GLU A 62 -2.24 -18.69 6.25
C GLU A 62 -2.31 -17.53 7.25
N GLY A 63 -2.01 -17.81 8.53
CA GLY A 63 -1.64 -16.81 9.52
C GLY A 63 -2.71 -15.76 9.84
N LEU A 64 -4.00 -16.11 9.77
CA LEU A 64 -5.13 -15.20 10.05
C LEU A 64 -6.26 -15.88 10.85
N GLY A 65 -5.90 -16.83 11.72
CA GLY A 65 -6.87 -17.62 12.51
C GLY A 65 -7.37 -18.90 11.80
N HIS A 66 -6.65 -19.37 10.78
CA HIS A 66 -6.90 -20.64 10.08
C HIS A 66 -5.85 -21.72 10.42
N GLU A 67 -5.28 -21.62 11.62
CA GLU A 67 -4.15 -22.46 12.09
C GLU A 67 -4.51 -23.95 12.24
N GLU A 68 -5.80 -24.27 12.24
CA GLU A 68 -6.35 -25.61 12.43
C GLU A 68 -6.36 -26.48 11.16
N ALA A 69 -5.98 -25.94 9.99
CA ALA A 69 -5.80 -26.73 8.77
C ALA A 69 -4.46 -27.47 8.82
N ALA A 70 -4.46 -28.59 9.56
CA ALA A 70 -3.35 -29.50 9.73
C ALA A 70 -2.79 -30.04 8.39
N ASP A 71 -1.47 -30.24 8.37
CA ASP A 71 -0.64 -30.95 7.39
C ASP A 71 -0.57 -30.44 5.93
N GLN A 72 -1.47 -29.56 5.49
CA GLN A 72 -1.46 -28.97 4.15
C GLN A 72 -1.48 -27.43 4.20
N ALA A 73 -0.80 -26.78 3.24
CA ALA A 73 -0.87 -25.33 3.12
C ALA A 73 -2.33 -24.89 3.00
N PRO A 74 -2.80 -23.91 3.79
CA PRO A 74 -4.19 -23.46 3.75
C PRO A 74 -4.43 -22.68 2.47
N VAL A 75 -4.65 -23.38 1.36
CA VAL A 75 -4.90 -22.80 0.04
C VAL A 75 -6.32 -22.24 -0.04
N HIS A 76 -6.49 -21.19 -0.83
CA HIS A 76 -7.77 -20.60 -1.13
C HIS A 76 -8.61 -21.56 -2.01
N GLY A 77 -9.61 -22.21 -1.43
CA GLY A 77 -10.37 -23.33 -2.04
C GLY A 77 -11.25 -23.02 -3.25
N MET A 78 -11.16 -21.83 -3.82
CA MET A 78 -12.01 -21.35 -4.93
C MET A 78 -11.31 -21.45 -6.30
N ASN A 79 -10.17 -22.15 -6.37
CA ASN A 79 -9.41 -22.41 -7.60
C ASN A 79 -9.03 -21.13 -8.38
N ILE A 80 -8.57 -20.11 -7.63
CA ILE A 80 -7.96 -18.91 -8.21
C ILE A 80 -6.49 -19.20 -8.53
N LEU A 81 -6.01 -18.70 -9.67
CA LEU A 81 -4.64 -18.87 -10.14
C LEU A 81 -4.02 -17.52 -10.54
N ALA A 82 -2.72 -17.37 -10.34
CA ALA A 82 -1.91 -16.24 -10.83
C ALA A 82 -1.49 -16.45 -12.31
N ASP A 83 -2.35 -17.07 -13.11
CA ASP A 83 -2.14 -17.31 -14.54
C ASP A 83 -2.47 -16.05 -15.36
N GLU A 84 -2.45 -16.15 -16.69
CA GLU A 84 -2.78 -15.04 -17.60
C GLU A 84 -4.14 -14.37 -17.28
N SER A 85 -5.14 -15.15 -16.85
CA SER A 85 -6.45 -14.61 -16.48
C SER A 85 -6.41 -13.88 -15.13
N ARG A 86 -5.57 -14.38 -14.21
CA ARG A 86 -5.50 -14.01 -12.79
C ARG A 86 -6.82 -14.24 -12.04
N ILE A 87 -7.67 -15.11 -12.58
CA ILE A 87 -9.02 -15.43 -12.10
C ILE A 87 -9.12 -16.93 -11.80
N GLY A 88 -8.55 -17.80 -12.64
CA GLY A 88 -8.60 -19.26 -12.50
C GLY A 88 -9.97 -19.85 -12.86
N ALA A 89 -10.97 -19.73 -11.99
CA ALA A 89 -12.33 -20.26 -12.21
C ALA A 89 -13.15 -19.40 -13.20
N GLU A 90 -12.68 -19.23 -14.42
CA GLU A 90 -13.15 -18.22 -15.40
C GLU A 90 -14.63 -18.31 -15.80
N THR A 91 -15.26 -19.48 -15.68
CA THR A 91 -16.68 -19.67 -16.03
C THR A 91 -17.63 -19.31 -14.87
N MET A 92 -17.09 -19.03 -13.68
CA MET A 92 -17.88 -18.65 -12.52
C MET A 92 -18.05 -17.12 -12.47
N PRO A 93 -19.28 -16.60 -12.30
CA PRO A 93 -19.48 -15.16 -12.15
C PRO A 93 -18.74 -14.61 -10.93
N CYS A 94 -18.07 -13.45 -11.05
CA CYS A 94 -17.32 -12.81 -9.95
C CYS A 94 -18.16 -12.68 -8.66
N ARG A 95 -19.46 -12.44 -8.82
CA ARG A 95 -20.43 -12.34 -7.72
C ARG A 95 -20.59 -13.60 -6.85
N THR A 96 -20.05 -14.73 -7.30
CA THR A 96 -20.03 -15.98 -6.54
C THR A 96 -19.07 -15.88 -5.35
N CYS A 97 -17.98 -15.15 -5.51
CA CYS A 97 -16.91 -15.02 -4.51
C CYS A 97 -16.88 -13.63 -3.85
N HIS A 98 -17.35 -12.59 -4.53
CA HIS A 98 -17.38 -11.22 -4.02
C HIS A 98 -18.80 -10.64 -4.10
N ILE A 99 -19.34 -10.15 -3.00
CA ILE A 99 -20.67 -9.58 -3.01
C ILE A 99 -20.58 -8.13 -3.52
N SER A 100 -21.34 -7.83 -4.58
CA SER A 100 -21.30 -6.56 -5.30
C SER A 100 -22.16 -5.45 -4.66
N ALA A 101 -22.59 -5.62 -3.41
CA ALA A 101 -23.32 -4.61 -2.66
C ALA A 101 -22.49 -4.20 -1.46
N ALA A 102 -22.16 -2.91 -1.37
CA ALA A 102 -21.46 -2.35 -0.22
C ALA A 102 -22.31 -2.56 1.04
N SER A 103 -21.76 -3.24 2.03
CA SER A 103 -22.37 -3.41 3.35
C SER A 103 -21.29 -3.60 4.39
N GLU A 104 -21.64 -3.37 5.66
CA GLU A 104 -20.75 -3.71 6.76
C GLU A 104 -20.52 -5.23 6.77
N ASN A 105 -19.27 -5.67 6.58
CA ASN A 105 -18.89 -7.08 6.47
C ASN A 105 -18.85 -7.76 7.87
N ASN A 106 -19.99 -7.73 8.56
CA ASN A 106 -20.14 -8.08 9.97
C ASN A 106 -20.47 -9.57 10.21
N VAL A 107 -20.66 -10.34 9.14
CA VAL A 107 -20.91 -11.78 9.23
C VAL A 107 -19.56 -12.52 9.23
N PRO A 108 -19.23 -13.29 10.27
CA PRO A 108 -18.00 -14.09 10.30
C PRO A 108 -17.87 -14.98 9.06
N HIS A 109 -16.67 -15.03 8.48
CA HIS A 109 -16.33 -15.82 7.29
C HIS A 109 -17.14 -15.49 6.02
N ALA A 110 -17.91 -14.39 6.01
CA ALA A 110 -18.56 -13.93 4.79
C ALA A 110 -17.54 -13.48 3.74
N PRO A 111 -17.87 -13.61 2.44
CA PRO A 111 -17.03 -13.10 1.37
C PRO A 111 -16.79 -11.58 1.51
N PRO A 112 -15.72 -11.05 0.90
CA PRO A 112 -15.55 -9.60 0.80
C PRO A 112 -16.78 -8.93 0.14
N MET A 113 -17.26 -7.87 0.79
CA MET A 113 -18.40 -7.05 0.32
C MET A 113 -17.88 -5.92 -0.58
N ILE A 114 -17.20 -6.27 -1.67
CA ILE A 114 -16.50 -5.35 -2.56
C ILE A 114 -17.09 -5.43 -3.96
N ALA A 115 -17.58 -4.30 -4.46
CA ALA A 115 -18.20 -4.17 -5.78
C ALA A 115 -17.17 -3.72 -6.85
N ASP A 116 -16.09 -4.48 -7.01
CA ASP A 116 -15.02 -4.18 -7.98
C ASP A 116 -14.47 -5.47 -8.63
N ALA A 117 -13.86 -5.35 -9.80
CA ALA A 117 -13.30 -6.45 -10.58
C ALA A 117 -11.98 -6.94 -9.97
N TRP A 118 -12.07 -7.92 -9.07
CA TRP A 118 -10.88 -8.53 -8.47
C TRP A 118 -10.06 -9.36 -9.46
N ARG A 119 -8.74 -9.32 -9.30
CA ARG A 119 -7.77 -10.22 -9.93
C ARG A 119 -6.62 -10.47 -8.95
N LEU A 120 -6.06 -11.67 -8.96
CA LEU A 120 -4.85 -11.96 -8.19
C LEU A 120 -3.65 -11.16 -8.77
N PRO A 121 -2.68 -10.72 -7.94
CA PRO A 121 -1.41 -10.24 -8.46
C PRO A 121 -0.76 -11.29 -9.39
N PRO A 122 -0.14 -10.87 -10.49
CA PRO A 122 0.55 -11.77 -11.39
C PRO A 122 1.81 -12.37 -10.71
N ILE A 123 2.37 -13.44 -11.29
CA ILE A 123 3.44 -14.20 -10.66
C ILE A 123 4.73 -13.38 -10.46
N GLU A 124 4.94 -12.35 -11.27
CA GLU A 124 6.06 -11.41 -11.15
C GLU A 124 6.00 -10.65 -9.82
N MET A 125 4.80 -10.45 -9.27
CA MET A 125 4.54 -9.83 -7.97
C MET A 125 4.50 -10.85 -6.81
N ALA A 126 5.01 -12.06 -7.02
CA ALA A 126 5.19 -13.07 -5.99
C ALA A 126 6.32 -12.68 -5.04
N TRP A 127 6.01 -12.54 -3.75
CA TRP A 127 7.04 -12.25 -2.74
C TRP A 127 6.88 -12.99 -1.40
N LYS A 128 5.90 -13.88 -1.27
CA LYS A 128 5.86 -14.78 -0.13
C LYS A 128 7.15 -15.59 -0.03
N GLY A 129 7.76 -15.56 1.15
CA GLY A 129 9.00 -16.29 1.44
C GLY A 129 10.29 -15.56 1.01
N LYS A 130 10.18 -14.39 0.36
CA LYS A 130 11.32 -13.52 0.09
C LYS A 130 11.75 -12.81 1.38
N THR A 131 13.04 -12.49 1.45
CA THR A 131 13.64 -11.67 2.50
C THR A 131 13.27 -10.20 2.32
N SER A 132 13.39 -9.40 3.39
CA SER A 132 13.13 -7.95 3.32
C SER A 132 13.91 -7.25 2.21
N ALA A 133 15.19 -7.59 2.03
CA ALA A 133 16.03 -7.01 0.96
C ALA A 133 15.52 -7.38 -0.44
N GLU A 134 15.10 -8.62 -0.66
CA GLU A 134 14.55 -9.06 -1.95
C GLU A 134 13.21 -8.37 -2.27
N ILE A 135 12.32 -8.21 -1.27
CA ILE A 135 11.06 -7.49 -1.46
C ILE A 135 11.32 -6.00 -1.75
N CYS A 136 12.30 -5.41 -1.06
CA CYS A 136 12.70 -4.03 -1.29
C CYS A 136 13.14 -3.80 -2.74
N VAL A 137 14.05 -4.64 -3.23
CA VAL A 137 14.54 -4.56 -4.61
C VAL A 137 13.39 -4.74 -5.60
N GLN A 138 12.51 -5.72 -5.36
CA GLN A 138 11.36 -5.99 -6.22
C GLN A 138 10.40 -4.80 -6.29
N LEU A 139 10.06 -4.15 -5.17
CA LEU A 139 9.12 -3.03 -5.17
C LEU A 139 9.66 -1.77 -5.87
N ARG A 140 10.98 -1.66 -6.07
CA ARG A 140 11.60 -0.58 -6.86
C ARG A 140 11.60 -0.84 -8.36
N ASP A 141 11.35 -2.08 -8.77
CA ASP A 141 11.46 -2.51 -10.15
C ASP A 141 10.06 -2.60 -10.80
N PRO A 142 9.73 -1.70 -11.75
CA PRO A 142 8.44 -1.71 -12.44
C PRO A 142 8.13 -3.06 -13.12
N ASP A 143 9.14 -3.79 -13.57
CA ASP A 143 8.93 -5.07 -14.26
C ASP A 143 8.48 -6.19 -13.31
N SER A 144 8.66 -6.02 -12.00
CA SER A 144 8.32 -7.02 -10.99
C SER A 144 7.36 -6.54 -9.89
N ASN A 145 6.89 -5.29 -9.96
CA ASN A 145 5.91 -4.70 -9.04
C ASN A 145 4.55 -4.38 -9.69
N GLY A 146 4.33 -4.72 -10.96
CA GLY A 146 3.09 -4.40 -11.68
C GLY A 146 3.11 -3.07 -12.43
N ALA A 147 4.30 -2.65 -12.90
CA ALA A 147 4.55 -1.41 -13.64
C ALA A 147 4.28 -0.13 -12.84
N PHE A 148 4.38 -0.20 -11.51
CA PHE A 148 4.28 0.97 -10.65
C PHE A 148 5.65 1.63 -10.50
N THR A 149 5.68 2.96 -10.57
CA THR A 149 6.78 3.70 -9.95
C THR A 149 6.64 3.63 -8.42
N PRO A 150 7.72 3.85 -7.65
CA PRO A 150 7.62 3.94 -6.19
C PRO A 150 6.56 4.96 -5.71
N GLU A 151 6.38 6.05 -6.45
CA GLU A 151 5.35 7.06 -6.22
C GLU A 151 3.93 6.50 -6.42
N ASP A 152 3.72 5.67 -7.46
CA ASP A 152 2.43 5.07 -7.77
C ASP A 152 1.98 4.02 -6.74
N LEU A 153 2.92 3.42 -5.99
CA LEU A 153 2.60 2.43 -4.95
C LEU A 153 1.61 2.99 -3.92
N SER A 154 1.75 4.27 -3.56
CA SER A 154 0.84 4.94 -2.62
C SER A 154 -0.57 5.07 -3.20
N ASP A 155 -0.69 5.30 -4.50
CA ASP A 155 -1.98 5.37 -5.19
C ASP A 155 -2.64 4.00 -5.29
N HIS A 156 -1.88 2.93 -5.51
CA HIS A 156 -2.40 1.56 -5.46
C HIS A 156 -3.06 1.24 -4.10
N LEU A 157 -2.37 1.55 -2.99
CA LEU A 157 -2.91 1.35 -1.64
C LEU A 157 -4.22 2.10 -1.40
N ARG A 158 -4.32 3.33 -1.93
CA ARG A 158 -5.48 4.21 -1.73
C ARG A 158 -6.67 3.81 -2.58
N THR A 159 -6.44 3.35 -3.79
CA THR A 159 -7.50 3.17 -4.80
C THR A 159 -8.00 1.73 -4.90
N SER A 160 -7.19 0.74 -4.50
CA SER A 160 -7.60 -0.66 -4.50
C SER A 160 -8.52 -0.96 -3.32
N ALA A 161 -9.81 -1.21 -3.62
CA ALA A 161 -10.78 -1.63 -2.61
C ALA A 161 -10.39 -2.95 -1.92
N PHE A 162 -9.69 -3.84 -2.64
CA PHE A 162 -9.23 -5.13 -2.10
C PHE A 162 -8.03 -4.99 -1.17
N VAL A 163 -7.12 -4.06 -1.45
CA VAL A 163 -6.03 -3.74 -0.53
C VAL A 163 -6.57 -3.05 0.72
N ALA A 164 -7.50 -2.11 0.55
CA ALA A 164 -8.16 -1.44 1.68
C ALA A 164 -8.88 -2.44 2.60
N TRP A 165 -9.55 -3.45 2.04
CA TRP A 165 -10.16 -4.52 2.81
C TRP A 165 -9.13 -5.35 3.63
N GLY A 166 -7.86 -5.38 3.25
CA GLY A 166 -6.80 -5.99 4.05
C GLY A 166 -6.59 -5.31 5.41
N PHE A 167 -6.86 -4.01 5.50
CA PHE A 167 -6.75 -3.21 6.73
C PHE A 167 -8.07 -3.14 7.52
N ASP A 168 -9.21 -3.35 6.86
CA ASP A 168 -10.52 -3.48 7.50
C ASP A 168 -11.27 -4.71 6.95
N PRO A 169 -10.91 -5.92 7.41
CA PRO A 169 -11.44 -7.15 6.83
C PRO A 169 -12.85 -7.47 7.31
N GLY A 170 -13.45 -6.68 8.22
CA GLY A 170 -14.73 -7.02 8.85
C GLY A 170 -14.62 -8.07 9.97
N ALA A 171 -15.76 -8.61 10.40
CA ALA A 171 -15.88 -9.32 11.66
C ALA A 171 -15.04 -10.61 11.75
N GLY A 172 -14.37 -10.78 12.91
CA GLY A 172 -13.66 -12.01 13.28
C GLY A 172 -12.35 -12.25 12.54
N ARG A 173 -11.85 -11.26 11.79
CA ARG A 173 -10.65 -11.38 10.94
C ARG A 173 -9.53 -10.47 11.44
N ALA A 174 -8.31 -10.99 11.53
CA ALA A 174 -7.13 -10.17 11.85
C ALA A 174 -6.84 -9.18 10.71
N ALA A 175 -6.64 -7.90 11.03
CA ALA A 175 -6.28 -6.86 10.07
C ALA A 175 -4.78 -6.86 9.76
N ALA A 176 -4.37 -6.23 8.66
CA ALA A 176 -2.97 -5.88 8.44
C ALA A 176 -2.48 -4.90 9.53
N PRO A 177 -1.20 -4.95 9.92
CA PRO A 177 -0.66 -4.04 10.92
C PRO A 177 -0.72 -2.59 10.41
N GLY A 178 -1.01 -1.65 11.32
CA GLY A 178 -1.06 -0.23 11.02
C GLY A 178 -2.34 0.21 10.32
N SER A 179 -2.21 1.06 9.30
CA SER A 179 -3.33 1.67 8.57
C SER A 179 -2.85 2.18 7.21
N ILE A 180 -3.74 2.33 6.22
CA ILE A 180 -3.38 2.90 4.91
C ILE A 180 -2.63 4.25 5.04
N PRO A 181 -3.11 5.26 5.80
CA PRO A 181 -2.40 6.54 5.88
C PRO A 181 -0.97 6.42 6.40
N LYS A 182 -0.73 5.57 7.41
CA LYS A 182 0.62 5.30 7.92
C LYS A 182 1.51 4.60 6.88
N MET A 183 0.96 3.66 6.13
CA MET A 183 1.69 3.00 5.04
C MET A 183 2.05 3.99 3.93
N GLN A 184 1.14 4.90 3.58
CA GLN A 184 1.39 5.96 2.60
C GLN A 184 2.46 6.95 3.09
N GLU A 185 2.46 7.29 4.37
CA GLU A 185 3.49 8.13 5.00
C GLU A 185 4.87 7.45 4.93
N ALA A 186 4.96 6.16 5.27
CA ALA A 186 6.20 5.41 5.17
C ALA A 186 6.71 5.33 3.72
N LEU A 187 5.82 5.08 2.75
CA LEU A 187 6.16 5.14 1.33
C LEU A 187 6.69 6.52 0.91
N ALA A 188 6.03 7.60 1.33
CA ALA A 188 6.48 8.95 1.00
C ALA A 188 7.88 9.26 1.55
N ILE A 189 8.19 8.82 2.78
CA ILE A 189 9.52 8.98 3.39
C ILE A 189 10.56 8.14 2.62
N TRP A 190 10.24 6.88 2.33
CA TRP A 190 11.13 5.97 1.61
C TRP A 190 11.46 6.49 0.20
N VAL A 191 10.44 6.97 -0.52
CA VAL A 191 10.58 7.56 -1.85
C VAL A 191 11.40 8.84 -1.82
N ALA A 192 11.10 9.76 -0.90
CA ALA A 192 11.83 11.02 -0.78
C ALA A 192 13.32 10.82 -0.41
N GLY A 193 13.65 9.73 0.29
CA GLY A 193 15.03 9.32 0.58
C GLY A 193 15.73 8.52 -0.52
N GLY A 194 15.11 8.40 -1.71
CA GLY A 194 15.68 7.70 -2.86
C GLY A 194 15.52 6.17 -2.84
N THR A 195 14.46 5.67 -2.19
CA THR A 195 14.10 4.24 -2.10
C THR A 195 15.26 3.30 -1.74
N PRO A 196 15.99 3.54 -0.63
CA PRO A 196 17.11 2.69 -0.28
C PRO A 196 16.65 1.30 0.18
N CYS A 197 17.42 0.29 -0.20
CA CYS A 197 17.36 -1.06 0.37
C CYS A 197 18.55 -1.33 1.28
N ALA A 198 18.35 -2.23 2.24
CA ALA A 198 19.44 -2.73 3.06
C ALA A 198 20.50 -3.41 2.17
N GLY A 199 21.75 -2.95 2.28
CA GLY A 199 22.86 -3.44 1.47
C GLY A 199 23.13 -2.66 0.18
N ASP A 200 22.29 -1.69 -0.20
CA ASP A 200 22.68 -0.75 -1.27
C ASP A 200 23.96 0.00 -0.87
N PRO A 201 24.84 0.34 -1.83
CA PRO A 201 25.99 1.20 -1.56
C PRO A 201 25.54 2.49 -0.88
N HIS A 202 26.31 2.94 0.11
CA HIS A 202 26.14 4.30 0.63
C HIS A 202 26.56 5.27 -0.49
N PRO A 203 25.76 6.31 -0.81
CA PRO A 203 26.15 7.32 -1.78
C PRO A 203 27.45 8.02 -1.40
#